data_AF-A0A960GRR1-F1
#
_entry.id   AF-A0A960GRR1-F1
#
_cell.length_a   1.000
_cell.length_b   1.000
_cell.length_c   1.000
_cell.angle_alpha   90.00
_cell.angle_beta   90.00
_cell.angle_gamma   90.00
#
_symmetry.space_group_name_H-M   'P 1'
#
loop_
_entity.id
_entity.type
_entity.pdbx_description
1 polymer ?
#
loop_
_entity_poly.entity_id
_entity_poly.type
_entity_poly.pdbx_seq_one_letter_code
_entity_poly.pdbx_strand_id
1 'polypeptide(L)'
;MTTFWELRGNAVVWPGVISRSLMVESQIQAGGYLADMAAKGNWSRVIQDLDPDNHLVDVNQWRPGDTSWTTVLHEAARQGAPLEVVTWLVDRGALRSQRDSENRTAYEVAEYQGQPPELLDLLAPPPSPLSPELIEILDSRMAEVMDQFVQPAYEGQDLRRVFRYPPVGVLHEVRGNELWLQLPPASGGLRVTLQRGYIDVLFGYRSFMPDGAVEVRTWGYVLTQGGRSRVYEGFVSTPGEPSADEDADEVLEWRQVRNWWQASRIRPKARKQVGDARTFRIYPNGTSYELWAWPGPEQAREWPRRLSQHLVLDEAKGAANVHMADVSALS
;
A
#
# COMPACT_ATOMS: atom_id res chain seq x y z
N MET A 1 -10.80 -9.69 -2.98
CA MET A 1 -9.74 -10.49 -3.62
C MET A 1 -8.58 -9.55 -3.53
N THR A 2 -7.44 -9.86 -2.89
CA THR A 2 -6.47 -8.80 -2.60
C THR A 2 -5.84 -8.26 -3.88
N THR A 3 -6.50 -7.25 -4.47
CA THR A 3 -6.02 -6.53 -5.66
C THR A 3 -4.80 -5.70 -5.29
N PHE A 4 -4.03 -5.25 -6.28
CA PHE A 4 -2.93 -4.30 -6.07
C PHE A 4 -3.38 -3.07 -5.27
N TRP A 5 -4.60 -2.58 -5.53
CA TRP A 5 -5.21 -1.48 -4.79
C TRP A 5 -5.62 -1.87 -3.36
N GLU A 6 -6.02 -3.12 -3.10
CA GLU A 6 -6.23 -3.63 -1.74
C GLU A 6 -4.90 -3.85 -0.98
N LEU A 7 -3.79 -4.19 -1.67
CA LEU A 7 -2.46 -4.34 -1.07
C LEU A 7 -1.87 -2.99 -0.65
N ARG A 8 -1.88 -2.02 -1.57
CA ARG A 8 -1.45 -0.64 -1.29
C ARG A 8 -2.40 0.04 -0.30
N GLY A 9 -3.70 -0.13 -0.47
CA GLY A 9 -4.71 0.57 0.33
C GLY A 9 -4.52 2.09 0.28
N ASN A 10 -4.65 2.73 1.45
CA ASN A 10 -4.44 4.16 1.65
C ASN A 10 -3.03 4.49 2.17
N ALA A 11 -2.07 3.55 2.09
CA ALA A 11 -0.72 3.76 2.60
C ALA A 11 0.01 4.86 1.82
N VAL A 12 0.78 5.67 2.54
CA VAL A 12 1.59 6.74 1.95
C VAL A 12 2.73 6.13 1.15
N VAL A 13 3.02 6.68 -0.03
CA VAL A 13 4.07 6.14 -0.90
C VAL A 13 5.42 6.53 -0.32
N TRP A 14 6.28 5.53 -0.10
CA TRP A 14 7.68 5.76 0.20
C TRP A 14 8.48 5.81 -1.11
N PRO A 15 9.18 6.92 -1.43
CA PRO A 15 9.93 7.10 -2.67
C PRO A 15 11.26 6.33 -2.66
N GLY A 16 11.24 5.06 -2.25
CA GLY A 16 12.44 4.27 -1.95
C GLY A 16 13.18 3.68 -3.15
N VAL A 17 12.77 3.94 -4.40
CA VAL A 17 13.57 3.51 -5.56
C VAL A 17 14.73 4.48 -5.73
N ILE A 18 15.97 3.98 -5.71
CA ILE A 18 17.18 4.80 -5.91
C ILE A 18 17.64 4.69 -7.36
N SER A 19 17.68 3.47 -7.89
CA SER A 19 18.23 3.23 -9.23
C SER A 19 17.34 3.81 -10.32
N ARG A 20 17.91 4.71 -11.12
CA ARG A 20 17.25 5.29 -12.30
C ARG A 20 16.85 4.23 -13.32
N SER A 21 17.54 3.08 -13.38
CA SER A 21 17.19 1.98 -14.29
C SER A 21 15.83 1.35 -14.00
N LEU A 22 15.28 1.56 -12.80
CA LEU A 22 13.96 1.06 -12.38
C LEU A 22 12.86 2.12 -12.45
N MET A 23 13.18 3.33 -12.91
CA MET A 23 12.24 4.44 -13.02
C MET A 23 11.91 4.72 -14.48
N VAL A 24 10.73 5.28 -14.73
CA VAL A 24 10.41 5.84 -16.04
C VAL A 24 11.03 7.23 -16.18
N GLU A 25 11.36 7.62 -17.42
CA GLU A 25 12.04 8.88 -17.71
C GLU A 25 11.32 10.12 -17.13
N SER A 26 9.99 10.14 -17.20
CA SER A 26 9.19 11.25 -16.65
C SER A 26 9.35 11.41 -15.14
N GLN A 27 9.50 10.32 -14.38
CA GLN A 27 9.77 10.36 -12.93
C GLN A 27 11.16 10.90 -12.63
N ILE A 28 12.17 10.49 -13.42
CA ILE A 28 13.55 10.97 -13.26
C ILE A 28 13.61 12.48 -13.51
N GLN A 29 12.99 12.94 -14.59
CA GLN A 29 12.96 14.36 -14.97
C GLN A 29 12.20 15.20 -13.95
N ALA A 30 11.01 14.78 -13.55
CA ALA A 30 10.20 15.52 -12.58
C ALA A 30 10.88 15.59 -11.20
N GLY A 31 11.42 14.47 -10.69
CA GLY A 31 12.14 14.46 -9.43
C GLY A 31 13.45 15.26 -9.46
N GLY A 32 14.17 15.24 -10.59
CA GLY A 32 15.35 16.09 -10.79
C GLY A 32 15.01 17.57 -10.81
N TYR A 33 13.94 17.94 -11.51
CA TYR A 33 13.45 19.32 -11.59
C TYR A 33 13.01 19.86 -10.22
N LEU A 34 12.21 19.08 -9.47
CA LEU A 34 11.78 19.44 -8.12
C LEU A 34 12.98 19.71 -7.20
N ALA A 35 13.97 18.82 -7.22
CA ALA A 35 15.19 18.99 -6.43
C ALA A 35 16.00 20.23 -6.87
N ASP A 36 16.07 20.54 -8.17
CA ASP A 36 16.73 21.76 -8.67
C ASP A 36 16.00 23.04 -8.24
N MET A 37 14.65 23.02 -8.22
CA MET A 37 13.87 24.17 -7.75
C MET A 37 14.04 24.38 -6.25
N ALA A 38 14.03 23.30 -5.46
CA ALA A 38 14.27 23.36 -4.02
C ALA A 38 15.68 23.88 -3.70
N ALA A 39 16.72 23.36 -4.37
CA ALA A 39 18.11 23.81 -4.18
C ALA A 39 18.34 25.28 -4.56
N LYS A 40 17.50 25.86 -5.42
CA LYS A 40 17.54 27.28 -5.81
C LYS A 40 16.63 28.18 -4.95
N GLY A 41 15.91 27.62 -3.98
CA GLY A 41 14.94 28.34 -3.16
C GLY A 41 13.70 28.81 -3.92
N ASN A 42 13.39 28.20 -5.06
CA ASN A 42 12.22 28.57 -5.87
C ASN A 42 10.94 27.89 -5.35
N TRP A 43 10.51 28.31 -4.16
CA TRP A 43 9.43 27.67 -3.42
C TRP A 43 8.08 27.73 -4.14
N SER A 44 7.81 28.77 -4.92
CA SER A 44 6.59 28.86 -5.73
C SER A 44 6.49 27.73 -6.76
N ARG A 45 7.63 27.34 -7.38
CA ARG A 45 7.67 26.19 -8.29
C ARG A 45 7.59 24.87 -7.56
N VAL A 46 8.28 24.75 -6.43
CA VAL A 46 8.19 23.56 -5.57
C VAL A 46 6.74 23.26 -5.17
N ILE A 47 6.01 24.28 -4.70
CA ILE A 47 4.59 24.15 -4.32
C ILE A 47 3.73 23.76 -5.52
N GLN A 48 3.97 24.39 -6.69
CA GLN A 48 3.26 24.06 -7.92
C GLN A 48 3.49 22.60 -8.36
N ASP A 49 4.73 22.11 -8.26
CA ASP A 49 5.05 20.75 -8.69
C ASP A 49 4.55 19.68 -7.72
N LEU A 50 4.43 20.01 -6.43
CA LEU A 50 3.89 19.15 -5.38
C LEU A 50 2.35 19.21 -5.27
N ASP A 51 1.69 19.80 -6.27
CA ASP A 51 0.23 19.80 -6.40
C ASP A 51 -0.32 18.35 -6.30
N PRO A 52 -1.40 18.10 -5.54
CA PRO A 52 -2.04 16.78 -5.43
C PRO A 52 -2.37 16.09 -6.76
N ASP A 53 -2.67 16.85 -7.80
CA ASP A 53 -2.99 16.31 -9.13
C ASP A 53 -1.74 15.85 -9.89
N ASN A 54 -0.54 16.26 -9.45
CA ASN A 54 0.72 15.76 -9.97
C ASN A 54 1.17 14.50 -9.23
N HIS A 55 1.04 13.35 -9.89
CA HIS A 55 1.41 12.05 -9.32
C HIS A 55 2.86 11.61 -9.64
N LEU A 56 3.66 12.46 -10.30
CA LEU A 56 5.03 12.11 -10.69
C LEU A 56 6.06 12.30 -9.56
N VAL A 57 5.74 13.14 -8.58
CA VAL A 57 6.64 13.49 -7.48
C VAL A 57 5.93 13.39 -6.13
N ASP A 58 6.71 13.12 -5.08
CA ASP A 58 6.24 13.08 -3.70
C ASP A 58 7.00 14.11 -2.84
N VAL A 59 6.35 14.66 -1.81
CA VAL A 59 6.94 15.66 -0.91
C VAL A 59 8.18 15.12 -0.16
N ASN A 60 8.24 13.80 0.07
CA ASN A 60 9.34 13.12 0.75
C ASN A 60 10.43 12.60 -0.20
N GLN A 61 10.31 12.89 -1.49
CA GLN A 61 11.24 12.45 -2.51
C GLN A 61 12.57 13.21 -2.42
N TRP A 62 13.67 12.47 -2.60
CA TRP A 62 14.99 13.03 -2.89
C TRP A 62 15.29 12.90 -4.40
N ARG A 63 16.36 13.55 -4.85
CA ARG A 63 16.77 13.52 -6.25
C ARG A 63 16.97 12.08 -6.75
N PRO A 64 16.29 11.64 -7.83
CA PRO A 64 16.50 10.32 -8.41
C PRO A 64 17.97 10.04 -8.77
N GLY A 65 18.49 8.89 -8.33
CA GLY A 65 19.88 8.49 -8.52
C GLY A 65 20.90 9.24 -7.66
N ASP A 66 20.47 10.13 -6.77
CA ASP A 66 21.33 10.74 -5.75
C ASP A 66 21.26 9.92 -4.46
N THR A 67 22.41 9.76 -3.82
CA THR A 67 22.55 9.10 -2.52
C THR A 67 22.60 10.07 -1.35
N SER A 68 22.55 11.39 -1.57
CA SER A 68 22.48 12.41 -0.50
C SER A 68 21.19 12.31 0.32
N TRP A 69 20.14 11.76 -0.30
CA TRP A 69 18.80 11.63 0.27
C TRP A 69 18.19 12.95 0.78
N THR A 70 18.70 14.09 0.29
CA THR A 70 18.20 15.40 0.65
C THR A 70 16.82 15.60 0.03
N THR A 71 15.82 15.86 0.88
CA THR A 71 14.44 16.16 0.45
C THR A 71 14.22 17.67 0.35
N VAL A 72 13.06 18.05 -0.19
CA VAL A 72 12.62 19.47 -0.22
C VAL A 72 12.62 20.10 1.18
N LEU A 73 12.23 19.34 2.22
CA LEU A 73 12.23 19.84 3.60
C LEU A 73 13.66 20.11 4.12
N HIS A 74 14.64 19.29 3.74
CA HIS A 74 16.05 19.53 4.08
C HIS A 74 16.60 20.77 3.36
N GLU A 75 16.24 20.97 2.09
CA GLU A 75 16.62 22.20 1.36
C GLU A 75 16.00 23.44 1.99
N ALA A 76 14.72 23.37 2.36
CA ALA A 76 14.01 24.46 3.02
C ALA A 76 14.64 24.81 4.37
N ALA A 77 14.99 23.80 5.16
CA ALA A 77 15.74 23.95 6.40
C ALA A 77 17.11 24.59 6.19
N ARG A 78 17.89 24.10 5.22
CA ARG A 78 19.24 24.58 4.95
C ARG A 78 19.26 26.07 4.57
N GLN A 79 18.30 26.48 3.76
CA GLN A 79 18.24 27.82 3.18
C GLN A 79 17.47 28.83 4.04
N GLY A 80 16.83 28.40 5.13
CA GLY A 80 15.98 29.28 5.93
C GLY A 80 14.72 29.72 5.18
N ALA A 81 14.03 28.78 4.55
CA ALA A 81 12.83 29.06 3.77
C ALA A 81 11.74 29.78 4.61
N PRO A 82 10.87 30.58 3.97
CA PRO A 82 9.76 31.22 4.67
C PRO A 82 8.93 30.22 5.47
N LEU A 83 8.51 30.61 6.69
CA LEU A 83 7.75 29.73 7.60
C LEU A 83 6.47 29.18 6.95
N GLU A 84 5.82 29.96 6.08
CA GLU A 84 4.64 29.54 5.32
C GLU A 84 4.94 28.37 4.37
N VAL A 85 6.12 28.36 3.74
CA VAL A 85 6.54 27.27 2.84
C VAL A 85 6.78 26.01 3.65
N VAL A 86 7.46 26.12 4.79
CA VAL A 86 7.79 24.97 5.65
C VAL A 86 6.51 24.38 6.26
N THR A 87 5.61 25.24 6.73
CA THR A 87 4.29 24.84 7.22
C THR A 87 3.52 24.11 6.12
N TRP A 88 3.49 24.65 4.90
CA TRP A 88 2.83 24.01 3.76
C TRP A 88 3.41 22.63 3.45
N LEU A 89 4.74 22.48 3.46
CA LEU A 89 5.40 21.18 3.21
C LEU A 89 5.02 20.16 4.29
N VAL A 90 5.04 20.55 5.56
CA VAL A 90 4.66 19.67 6.68
C VAL A 90 3.19 19.28 6.58
N ASP A 91 2.29 20.22 6.30
CA ASP A 91 0.86 19.96 6.10
C ASP A 91 0.59 19.03 4.90
N ARG A 92 1.46 19.10 3.88
CA ARG A 92 1.45 18.22 2.71
C ARG A 92 1.97 16.80 3.01
N GLY A 93 2.54 16.58 4.19
CA GLY A 93 3.05 15.28 4.65
C GLY A 93 4.56 15.13 4.57
N ALA A 94 5.33 16.22 4.52
CA ALA A 94 6.78 16.17 4.66
C ALA A 94 7.16 15.59 6.04
N LEU A 95 7.98 14.54 6.03
CA LEU A 95 8.37 13.81 7.24
C LEU A 95 9.54 14.53 7.94
N ARG A 96 9.32 14.93 9.18
CA ARG A 96 10.30 15.70 9.97
C ARG A 96 11.40 14.80 10.55
N SER A 97 11.07 13.55 10.89
CA SER A 97 12.04 12.52 11.28
C SER A 97 12.80 11.87 10.12
N GLN A 98 12.45 12.14 8.87
CA GLN A 98 13.20 11.59 7.75
C GLN A 98 14.61 12.17 7.73
N ARG A 99 15.61 11.28 7.71
CA ARG A 99 17.03 11.64 7.70
C ARG A 99 17.62 11.69 6.30
N ASP A 100 18.65 12.50 6.09
CA ASP A 100 19.51 12.49 4.90
C ASP A 100 20.56 11.36 4.99
N SER A 101 21.51 11.32 4.05
CA SER A 101 22.60 10.33 4.05
C SER A 101 23.67 10.54 5.12
N GLU A 102 23.73 11.73 5.70
CA GLU A 102 24.58 12.05 6.85
C GLU A 102 23.85 11.79 8.18
N ASN A 103 22.70 11.10 8.10
CA ASN A 103 21.86 10.77 9.23
C ASN A 103 21.30 12.01 9.94
N ARG A 104 21.07 13.12 9.23
CA ARG A 104 20.47 14.35 9.79
C ARG A 104 19.03 14.51 9.36
N THR A 105 18.17 14.94 10.27
CA THR A 105 16.82 15.45 10.00
C THR A 105 16.88 16.89 9.46
N ALA A 106 15.77 17.37 8.90
CA ALA A 106 15.66 18.78 8.52
C ALA A 106 15.87 19.73 9.70
N TYR A 107 15.41 19.37 10.90
CA TYR A 107 15.68 20.12 12.14
C TYR A 107 17.19 20.25 12.40
N GLU A 108 17.93 19.13 12.40
CA GLU A 108 19.38 19.11 12.66
C GLU A 108 20.15 19.90 11.59
N VAL A 109 19.68 19.87 10.33
CA VAL A 109 20.24 20.71 9.26
C VAL A 109 20.00 22.19 9.52
N ALA A 110 18.79 22.60 9.90
CA ALA A 110 18.49 24.01 10.22
C ALA A 110 19.28 24.50 11.45
N GLU A 111 19.40 23.67 12.49
CA GLU A 111 20.18 23.98 13.68
C GLU A 111 21.65 24.21 13.34
N TYR A 112 22.24 23.31 12.54
CA TYR A 112 23.63 23.44 12.08
C TYR A 112 23.86 24.72 11.26
N GLN A 113 22.88 25.15 10.47
CA GLN A 113 22.94 26.39 9.68
C GLN A 113 22.65 27.66 10.49
N GLY A 114 22.32 27.54 11.78
CA GLY A 114 22.00 28.69 12.63
C GLY A 114 20.69 29.37 12.26
N GLN A 115 19.71 28.60 11.80
CA GLN A 115 18.38 29.10 11.45
C GLN A 115 17.59 29.58 12.68
N PRO A 116 16.62 30.50 12.50
CA PRO A 116 15.89 31.08 13.62
C PRO A 116 15.03 30.05 14.38
N PRO A 117 14.80 30.25 15.70
CA PRO A 117 14.03 29.32 16.53
C PRO A 117 12.65 28.98 15.99
N GLU A 118 11.96 29.94 15.39
CA GLU A 118 10.61 29.75 14.83
C GLU A 118 10.61 28.71 13.69
N LEU A 119 11.70 28.63 12.94
CA LEU A 119 11.86 27.60 11.90
C LEU A 119 12.21 26.24 12.52
N LEU A 120 13.04 26.21 13.57
CA LEU A 120 13.36 24.99 14.29
C LEU A 120 12.10 24.35 14.90
N ASP A 121 11.22 25.15 15.48
CA ASP A 121 9.95 24.69 16.06
C ASP A 121 9.06 23.98 15.03
N LEU A 122 8.99 24.49 13.79
CA LEU A 122 8.24 23.86 12.71
C LEU A 122 8.87 22.53 12.25
N LEU A 123 10.19 22.45 12.25
CA LEU A 123 10.95 21.31 11.75
C LEU A 123 11.12 20.20 12.79
N ALA A 124 10.89 20.49 14.07
CA ALA A 124 11.06 19.52 15.16
C ALA A 124 10.21 18.25 14.89
N PRO A 125 10.84 17.06 14.87
CA PRO A 125 10.10 15.82 14.72
C PRO A 125 9.12 15.61 15.88
N PRO A 126 7.88 15.18 15.62
CA PRO A 126 6.97 14.79 16.68
C PRO A 126 7.54 13.60 17.48
N PRO A 127 7.20 13.50 18.78
CA PRO A 127 7.73 12.46 19.64
C PRO A 127 7.37 11.07 19.11
N SER A 128 8.38 10.22 18.96
CA SER A 128 8.19 8.83 18.56
C SER A 128 7.66 8.00 19.73
N PRO A 129 6.68 7.09 19.50
CA PRO A 129 6.27 6.10 20.49
C PRO A 129 7.29 4.97 20.67
N LEU A 130 8.32 4.90 19.82
CA LEU A 130 9.37 3.90 19.86
C LEU A 130 10.67 4.51 20.38
N SER A 131 11.44 3.75 21.17
CA SER A 131 12.79 4.17 21.52
C SER A 131 13.74 4.07 20.33
N PRO A 132 14.84 4.86 20.29
CA PRO A 132 15.86 4.77 19.25
C PRO A 132 16.40 3.35 19.06
N GLU A 133 16.66 2.63 20.17
CA GLU A 133 17.17 1.26 20.14
C GLU A 133 16.17 0.30 19.50
N LEU A 134 14.88 0.50 19.77
CA LEU A 134 13.83 -0.32 19.16
C LEU A 134 13.70 -0.03 17.66
N ILE A 135 13.83 1.23 17.24
CA ILE A 135 13.84 1.60 15.82
C ILE A 135 14.98 0.88 15.09
N GLU A 136 16.21 0.94 15.61
CA GLU A 136 17.37 0.27 15.01
C GLU A 136 17.20 -1.25 14.89
N ILE A 137 16.62 -1.88 15.91
CA ILE A 137 16.31 -3.32 15.91
C ILE A 137 15.28 -3.64 14.81
N LEU A 138 14.21 -2.84 14.71
CA LEU A 138 13.16 -3.07 13.72
C LEU A 138 13.62 -2.77 12.29
N ASP A 139 14.44 -1.73 12.09
CA ASP A 139 15.07 -1.41 10.81
C ASP A 139 15.94 -2.57 10.32
N SER A 140 16.79 -3.11 11.20
CA SER A 140 17.65 -4.25 10.88
C SER A 140 16.84 -5.49 10.48
N ARG A 141 15.76 -5.77 11.21
CA ARG A 141 14.87 -6.92 10.92
C ARG A 141 14.08 -6.75 9.63
N MET A 142 13.60 -5.54 9.36
CA MET A 142 12.93 -5.23 8.11
C MET A 142 13.91 -5.43 6.94
N ALA A 143 15.15 -4.96 7.09
CA ALA A 143 16.21 -5.21 6.15
C ALA A 143 16.43 -6.71 5.88
N GLU A 144 16.54 -7.54 6.92
CA GLU A 144 16.69 -9.00 6.77
C GLU A 144 15.49 -9.65 6.06
N VAL A 145 14.27 -9.17 6.28
CA VAL A 145 13.08 -9.65 5.57
C VAL A 145 13.14 -9.24 4.10
N MET A 146 13.47 -7.98 3.82
CA MET A 146 13.63 -7.50 2.45
C MET A 146 14.70 -8.28 1.70
N ASP A 147 15.86 -8.46 2.31
CA ASP A 147 16.99 -9.18 1.71
C ASP A 147 16.66 -10.68 1.50
N GLN A 148 15.76 -11.27 2.28
CA GLN A 148 15.30 -12.64 2.07
C GLN A 148 14.25 -12.78 0.95
N PHE A 149 13.27 -11.88 0.87
CA PHE A 149 12.09 -12.04 0.00
C PHE A 149 12.15 -11.24 -1.30
N VAL A 150 12.84 -10.10 -1.28
CA VAL A 150 12.95 -9.23 -2.44
C VAL A 150 14.18 -9.59 -3.27
N GLN A 151 15.30 -9.97 -2.63
CA GLN A 151 16.57 -10.24 -3.32
C GLN A 151 16.46 -11.26 -4.48
N PRO A 152 15.66 -12.35 -4.38
CA PRO A 152 15.51 -13.28 -5.50
C PRO A 152 14.93 -12.65 -6.77
N ALA A 153 14.13 -11.58 -6.65
CA ALA A 153 13.58 -10.86 -7.80
C ALA A 153 14.57 -9.87 -8.45
N TYR A 154 15.72 -9.63 -7.82
CA TYR A 154 16.78 -8.72 -8.27
C TYR A 154 18.13 -9.43 -8.29
N GLU A 155 18.15 -10.68 -8.76
CA GLU A 155 19.38 -11.49 -8.81
C GLU A 155 20.52 -10.73 -9.50
N GLY A 156 21.70 -10.75 -8.88
CA GLY A 156 22.88 -10.02 -9.35
C GLY A 156 22.93 -8.52 -9.03
N GLN A 157 21.89 -7.96 -8.40
CA GLN A 157 21.88 -6.57 -7.94
C GLN A 157 21.95 -6.49 -6.41
N ASP A 158 22.68 -5.50 -5.91
CA ASP A 158 22.69 -5.15 -4.48
C ASP A 158 21.44 -4.31 -4.16
N LEU A 159 20.49 -4.87 -3.41
CA LEU A 159 19.24 -4.18 -3.07
C LEU A 159 19.47 -2.83 -2.40
N ARG A 160 20.57 -2.63 -1.65
CA ARG A 160 20.85 -1.35 -0.97
C ARG A 160 21.31 -0.26 -1.93
N ARG A 161 21.76 -0.62 -3.13
CA ARG A 161 22.04 0.33 -4.22
C ARG A 161 20.81 0.64 -5.05
N VAL A 162 19.84 -0.25 -5.01
CA VAL A 162 18.62 -0.17 -5.82
C VAL A 162 17.48 0.49 -5.05
N PHE A 163 17.39 0.22 -3.76
CA PHE A 163 16.33 0.68 -2.88
C PHE A 163 16.86 1.31 -1.60
N ARG A 164 16.16 2.35 -1.15
CA ARG A 164 16.21 2.85 0.22
C ARG A 164 14.99 2.29 0.95
N TYR A 165 15.21 1.44 1.95
CA TYR A 165 14.11 0.93 2.76
C TYR A 165 13.52 2.06 3.63
N PRO A 166 12.20 2.05 3.89
CA PRO A 166 11.56 3.06 4.73
C PRO A 166 12.04 2.95 6.18
N PRO A 167 12.68 3.97 6.76
CA PRO A 167 13.09 3.91 8.16
C PRO A 167 11.89 3.71 9.07
N VAL A 168 11.94 2.80 10.03
CA VAL A 168 10.84 2.54 10.96
C VAL A 168 10.51 3.80 11.78
N GLY A 169 11.54 4.60 12.07
CA GLY A 169 11.41 5.87 12.78
C GLY A 169 10.56 6.93 12.08
N VAL A 170 10.17 6.78 10.81
CA VAL A 170 9.24 7.72 10.16
C VAL A 170 7.79 7.29 10.25
N LEU A 171 7.50 6.02 10.59
CA LEU A 171 6.16 5.45 10.48
C LEU A 171 5.14 6.11 11.42
N HIS A 172 5.56 6.67 12.56
CA HIS A 172 4.65 7.33 13.49
C HIS A 172 4.18 8.71 13.02
N GLU A 173 4.87 9.31 12.04
CA GLU A 173 4.47 10.58 11.43
C GLU A 173 3.50 10.39 10.26
N VAL A 174 3.53 9.20 9.67
CA VAL A 174 2.78 8.89 8.46
C VAL A 174 1.31 8.66 8.80
N ARG A 175 0.41 9.20 7.98
CA ARG A 175 -1.04 8.99 8.14
C ARG A 175 -1.37 7.50 8.16
N GLY A 176 -2.08 7.07 9.21
CA GLY A 176 -2.48 5.67 9.38
C GLY A 176 -1.34 4.75 9.81
N ASN A 177 -0.14 5.29 10.07
CA ASN A 177 1.06 4.54 10.45
C ASN A 177 1.52 3.55 9.37
N GLU A 178 1.25 3.84 8.10
CA GLU A 178 1.40 2.90 6.99
C GLU A 178 2.13 3.49 5.79
N LEU A 179 3.20 2.82 5.37
CA LEU A 179 3.96 3.14 4.15
C LEU A 179 3.86 2.04 3.11
N TRP A 180 3.93 2.44 1.84
CA TRP A 180 4.03 1.57 0.67
C TRP A 180 5.31 1.86 -0.11
N LEU A 181 6.22 0.88 -0.17
CA LEU A 181 7.37 0.89 -1.06
C LEU A 181 7.03 0.08 -2.33
N GLN A 182 7.05 0.75 -3.47
CA GLN A 182 6.93 0.11 -4.78
C GLN A 182 8.23 -0.63 -5.13
N LEU A 183 8.13 -1.84 -5.69
CA LEU A 183 9.28 -2.68 -6.05
C LEU A 183 9.27 -3.04 -7.54
N PRO A 184 9.66 -2.13 -8.47
CA PRO A 184 9.70 -2.41 -9.92
C PRO A 184 10.86 -3.34 -10.30
N PRO A 185 10.75 -4.24 -11.30
CA PRO A 185 9.64 -4.38 -12.25
C PRO A 185 8.53 -5.29 -11.74
N ALA A 186 8.71 -5.92 -10.57
CA ALA A 186 7.66 -6.70 -9.95
C ALA A 186 6.44 -5.78 -9.78
N SER A 187 5.31 -6.23 -10.28
CA SER A 187 4.08 -5.47 -10.14
C SER A 187 3.52 -5.66 -8.73
N GLY A 188 4.27 -5.19 -7.76
CA GLY A 188 4.14 -5.50 -6.35
C GLY A 188 4.81 -4.45 -5.49
N GLY A 189 4.83 -4.71 -4.20
CA GLY A 189 5.47 -3.80 -3.26
C GLY A 189 5.39 -4.32 -1.84
N LEU A 190 5.86 -3.47 -0.95
CA LEU A 190 5.98 -3.72 0.46
C LEU A 190 5.12 -2.70 1.20
N ARG A 191 4.13 -3.18 1.92
CA ARG A 191 3.42 -2.37 2.91
C ARG A 191 4.06 -2.58 4.27
N VAL A 192 4.40 -1.50 4.94
CA VAL A 192 4.94 -1.51 6.32
C VAL A 192 3.99 -0.72 7.19
N THR A 193 3.49 -1.35 8.26
CA THR A 193 2.51 -0.77 9.18
C THR A 193 3.09 -0.76 10.58
N LEU A 194 3.17 0.41 11.21
CA LEU A 194 3.52 0.52 12.62
C LEU A 194 2.31 0.23 13.50
N GLN A 195 2.48 -0.78 14.35
CA GLN A 195 1.57 -1.14 15.42
C GLN A 195 2.16 -0.72 16.77
N ARG A 196 1.51 -1.09 17.87
CA ARG A 196 1.96 -0.75 19.23
C ARG A 196 3.25 -1.50 19.60
N GLY A 197 4.41 -0.92 19.24
CA GLY A 197 5.74 -1.42 19.60
C GLY A 197 6.31 -2.48 18.65
N TYR A 198 5.70 -2.68 17.48
CA TYR A 198 6.14 -3.63 16.46
C TYR A 198 5.67 -3.18 15.07
N ILE A 199 6.23 -3.77 14.01
CA ILE A 199 5.78 -3.49 12.63
C ILE A 199 5.23 -4.74 11.94
N ASP A 200 4.15 -4.56 11.20
CA ASP A 200 3.64 -5.54 10.25
C ASP A 200 4.21 -5.23 8.87
N VAL A 201 4.72 -6.25 8.20
CA VAL A 201 5.28 -6.14 6.85
C VAL A 201 4.50 -7.08 5.95
N LEU A 202 3.77 -6.53 4.98
CA LEU A 202 3.05 -7.28 3.97
C LEU A 202 3.72 -7.04 2.61
N PHE A 203 4.36 -8.08 2.10
CA PHE A 203 4.93 -8.09 0.76
C PHE A 203 3.95 -8.78 -0.19
N GLY A 204 3.85 -8.27 -1.42
CA GLY A 204 3.16 -9.00 -2.47
C GLY A 204 3.59 -8.57 -3.87
N TYR A 205 3.53 -9.51 -4.80
CA TYR A 205 3.76 -9.25 -6.22
C TYR A 205 2.77 -10.00 -7.10
N ARG A 206 2.49 -9.43 -8.27
CA ARG A 206 1.84 -10.13 -9.37
C ARG A 206 2.85 -10.53 -10.44
N SER A 207 2.72 -11.75 -10.94
CA SER A 207 3.44 -12.30 -12.08
C SER A 207 2.45 -12.57 -13.21
N PHE A 208 2.82 -12.15 -14.41
CA PHE A 208 2.08 -12.43 -15.64
C PHE A 208 2.69 -13.67 -16.29
N MET A 209 1.88 -14.71 -16.43
CA MET A 209 2.29 -15.97 -17.02
C MET A 209 2.14 -15.91 -18.56
N PRO A 210 2.93 -16.69 -19.32
CA PRO A 210 2.86 -16.69 -20.78
C PRO A 210 1.50 -17.09 -21.36
N ASP A 211 0.71 -17.85 -20.62
CA ASP A 211 -0.64 -18.27 -20.97
C ASP A 211 -1.71 -17.20 -20.67
N GLY A 212 -1.31 -16.04 -20.14
CA GLY A 212 -2.21 -14.96 -19.73
C GLY A 212 -2.69 -15.07 -18.28
N ALA A 213 -2.31 -16.13 -17.56
CA ALA A 213 -2.62 -16.26 -16.14
C ALA A 213 -1.91 -15.17 -15.31
N VAL A 214 -2.52 -14.74 -14.20
CA VAL A 214 -1.90 -13.82 -13.25
C VAL A 214 -1.78 -14.52 -11.92
N GLU A 215 -0.53 -14.73 -11.49
CA GLU A 215 -0.25 -15.21 -10.15
C GLU A 215 -0.02 -14.03 -9.21
N VAL A 216 -0.72 -13.99 -8.08
CA VAL A 216 -0.48 -13.05 -6.99
C VAL A 216 0.04 -13.83 -5.80
N ARG A 217 1.23 -13.48 -5.33
CA ARG A 217 1.82 -14.04 -4.12
C ARG A 217 1.97 -12.96 -3.07
N THR A 218 1.67 -13.33 -1.84
CA THR A 218 1.67 -12.41 -0.69
C THR A 218 2.23 -13.10 0.54
N TRP A 219 3.04 -12.39 1.31
CA TRP A 219 3.57 -12.85 2.59
C TRP A 219 3.49 -11.74 3.62
N GLY A 220 3.09 -12.09 4.84
CA GLY A 220 3.00 -11.17 5.97
C GLY A 220 3.90 -11.59 7.12
N TYR A 221 4.61 -10.61 7.68
CA TYR A 221 5.51 -10.76 8.82
C TYR A 221 5.13 -9.79 9.93
N VAL A 222 5.32 -10.24 11.16
CA VAL A 222 5.32 -9.39 12.35
C VAL A 222 6.76 -9.30 12.83
N LEU A 223 7.29 -8.08 12.92
CA LEU A 223 8.64 -7.80 13.40
C LEU A 223 8.53 -7.10 14.76
N THR A 224 8.99 -7.80 15.80
CA THR A 224 9.04 -7.31 17.18
C THR A 224 10.48 -7.11 17.62
N GLN A 225 10.70 -6.62 18.84
CA GLN A 225 12.04 -6.65 19.46
C GLN A 225 12.58 -8.08 19.62
N GLY A 226 11.72 -9.05 19.94
CA GLY A 226 12.13 -10.43 20.28
C GLY A 226 12.36 -11.33 19.06
N GLY A 227 11.55 -11.21 18.02
CA GLY A 227 11.66 -12.04 16.82
C GLY A 227 10.98 -11.45 15.58
N ARG A 228 11.28 -12.04 14.42
CA ARG A 228 10.43 -11.93 13.23
C ARG A 228 9.62 -13.22 13.11
N SER A 229 8.34 -13.08 12.81
CA SER A 229 7.44 -14.23 12.64
C SER A 229 6.65 -14.07 11.36
N ARG A 230 6.65 -15.09 10.50
CA ARG A 230 5.76 -15.15 9.36
C ARG A 230 4.36 -15.50 9.85
N VAL A 231 3.39 -14.64 9.60
CA VAL A 231 2.01 -14.79 10.08
C VAL A 231 1.00 -14.98 8.96
N TYR A 232 1.41 -14.72 7.72
CA TYR A 232 0.52 -14.83 6.56
C TYR A 232 1.30 -15.29 5.32
N GLU A 233 0.69 -16.18 4.56
CA GLU A 233 1.14 -16.60 3.23
C GLU A 233 -0.10 -16.82 2.37
N GLY A 234 -0.16 -16.17 1.22
CA GLY A 234 -1.29 -16.22 0.30
C GLY A 234 -0.81 -16.38 -1.14
N PHE A 235 -1.46 -17.28 -1.86
CA PHE A 235 -1.25 -17.55 -3.28
C PHE A 235 -2.59 -17.53 -3.99
N VAL A 236 -2.67 -16.81 -5.11
CA VAL A 236 -3.83 -16.79 -6.01
C VAL A 236 -3.31 -16.87 -7.44
N SER A 237 -3.96 -17.68 -8.28
CA SER A 237 -3.70 -17.73 -9.72
C SER A 237 -5.02 -17.57 -10.47
N THR A 238 -5.11 -16.60 -11.38
CA THR A 238 -6.23 -16.48 -12.32
C THR A 238 -5.88 -17.21 -13.61
N PRO A 239 -6.77 -18.03 -14.19
CA PRO A 239 -6.49 -18.66 -15.47
C PRO A 239 -6.30 -17.62 -16.57
N GLY A 240 -5.41 -17.89 -17.52
CA GLY A 240 -5.30 -17.15 -18.77
C GLY A 240 -6.45 -17.48 -19.72
N GLU A 241 -6.78 -16.57 -20.64
CA GLU A 241 -7.96 -16.68 -21.53
C GLU A 241 -7.96 -17.99 -22.33
N PRO A 242 -9.00 -18.84 -22.22
CA PRO A 242 -9.33 -19.80 -23.27
C PRO A 242 -10.13 -19.10 -24.38
N SER A 243 -9.87 -19.46 -25.62
CA SER A 243 -10.69 -19.06 -26.77
C SER A 243 -12.17 -19.34 -26.50
N ALA A 244 -13.01 -18.35 -26.79
CA ALA A 244 -14.43 -18.32 -26.48
C ALA A 244 -15.22 -19.56 -26.95
N ASP A 245 -16.06 -20.09 -26.06
CA ASP A 245 -17.33 -20.74 -26.39
C ASP A 245 -18.33 -20.53 -25.25
N GLU A 246 -19.45 -19.88 -25.57
CA GLU A 246 -20.53 -19.48 -24.66
C GLU A 246 -21.61 -20.56 -24.60
N ASP A 247 -21.71 -21.28 -23.46
CA ASP A 247 -22.99 -21.68 -22.84
C ASP A 247 -22.75 -22.53 -21.59
N ALA A 248 -22.87 -21.93 -20.40
CA ALA A 248 -22.98 -22.66 -19.13
C ALA A 248 -23.76 -21.90 -18.08
N ASP A 249 -24.62 -22.64 -17.39
CA ASP A 249 -25.48 -22.21 -16.29
C ASP A 249 -24.69 -21.55 -15.15
N GLU A 250 -25.21 -20.43 -14.64
CA GLU A 250 -24.57 -19.65 -13.58
C GLU A 250 -24.57 -20.37 -12.23
N VAL A 251 -23.45 -20.30 -11.51
CA VAL A 251 -23.26 -20.90 -10.18
C VAL A 251 -22.76 -19.87 -9.16
N LEU A 252 -23.04 -20.10 -7.87
CA LEU A 252 -22.49 -19.31 -6.77
C LEU A 252 -21.14 -19.85 -6.32
N GLU A 253 -20.12 -19.01 -6.40
CA GLU A 253 -18.81 -19.26 -5.82
C GLU A 253 -18.69 -18.56 -4.46
N TRP A 254 -18.42 -19.35 -3.41
CA TRP A 254 -18.36 -18.86 -2.03
C TRP A 254 -16.93 -18.57 -1.58
N ARG A 255 -16.72 -17.38 -1.02
CA ARG A 255 -15.46 -16.95 -0.43
C ARG A 255 -15.67 -16.53 1.02
N GLN A 256 -14.86 -17.07 1.92
CA GLN A 256 -14.86 -16.63 3.31
C GLN A 256 -14.16 -15.28 3.45
N VAL A 257 -14.81 -14.34 4.14
CA VAL A 257 -14.31 -13.01 4.47
C VAL A 257 -14.33 -12.86 5.99
N ARG A 258 -13.16 -13.00 6.62
CA ARG A 258 -13.02 -13.06 8.09
C ARG A 258 -13.93 -14.16 8.68
N ASN A 259 -14.96 -13.77 9.43
CA ASN A 259 -15.92 -14.67 10.07
C ASN A 259 -17.23 -14.87 9.28
N TRP A 260 -17.42 -14.21 8.14
CA TRP A 260 -18.63 -14.32 7.30
C TRP A 260 -18.29 -14.78 5.88
N TRP A 261 -19.28 -15.09 5.05
CA TRP A 261 -19.09 -15.65 3.70
C TRP A 261 -19.79 -14.80 2.65
N GLN A 262 -19.16 -14.64 1.48
CA GLN A 262 -19.71 -13.93 0.33
C GLN A 262 -19.82 -14.87 -0.86
N ALA A 263 -20.93 -14.83 -1.60
CA ALA A 263 -21.11 -15.54 -2.85
C ALA A 263 -21.10 -14.60 -4.05
N SER A 264 -20.32 -14.94 -5.06
CA SER A 264 -20.31 -14.29 -6.38
C SER A 264 -20.95 -15.20 -7.42
N ARG A 265 -21.75 -14.64 -8.33
CA ARG A 265 -22.27 -15.38 -9.48
C ARG A 265 -21.21 -15.47 -10.57
N ILE A 266 -20.96 -16.68 -11.03
CA ILE A 266 -20.02 -16.97 -12.11
C ILE A 266 -20.70 -17.85 -13.16
N ARG A 267 -20.37 -17.65 -14.44
CA ARG A 267 -20.65 -18.67 -15.48
C ARG A 267 -19.47 -19.63 -15.52
N PRO A 268 -19.61 -20.91 -15.14
CA PRO A 268 -18.46 -21.78 -14.89
C PRO A 268 -17.65 -22.13 -16.14
N LYS A 269 -18.24 -22.09 -17.35
CA LYS A 269 -17.49 -22.24 -18.62
C LYS A 269 -16.82 -20.94 -19.10
N ALA A 270 -17.46 -19.79 -18.92
CA ALA A 270 -16.87 -18.49 -19.27
C ALA A 270 -15.97 -17.91 -18.16
N ARG A 271 -16.01 -18.50 -16.95
CA ARG A 271 -15.42 -18.05 -15.67
C ARG A 271 -15.45 -16.53 -15.44
N LYS A 272 -16.47 -15.88 -16.00
CA LYS A 272 -16.68 -14.44 -15.91
C LYS A 272 -17.65 -14.17 -14.76
N GLN A 273 -17.27 -13.24 -13.90
CA GLN A 273 -18.16 -12.71 -12.88
C GLN A 273 -19.28 -11.94 -13.57
N VAL A 274 -20.53 -12.24 -13.24
CA VAL A 274 -21.68 -11.52 -13.78
C VAL A 274 -21.78 -10.19 -13.02
N GLY A 275 -21.27 -9.12 -13.62
CA GLY A 275 -20.99 -7.84 -12.96
C GLY A 275 -22.21 -7.13 -12.35
N ASP A 276 -23.41 -7.37 -12.88
CA ASP A 276 -24.63 -6.65 -12.48
C ASP A 276 -25.52 -7.41 -11.48
N ALA A 277 -25.09 -8.56 -10.99
CA ALA A 277 -25.98 -9.44 -10.24
C ALA A 277 -25.96 -9.20 -8.71
N ARG A 278 -27.12 -9.41 -8.08
CA ARG A 278 -27.29 -9.46 -6.61
C ARG A 278 -26.26 -10.41 -5.98
N THR A 279 -25.63 -9.97 -4.90
CA THR A 279 -24.59 -10.72 -4.17
C THR A 279 -25.17 -11.31 -2.89
N PHE A 280 -24.85 -12.57 -2.58
CA PHE A 280 -25.30 -13.20 -1.34
C PHE A 280 -24.21 -13.14 -0.27
N ARG A 281 -24.58 -12.96 0.99
CA ARG A 281 -23.66 -13.05 2.13
C ARG A 281 -24.26 -13.83 3.28
N ILE A 282 -23.42 -14.56 4.01
CA ILE A 282 -23.80 -15.33 5.18
C ILE A 282 -23.01 -14.85 6.39
N TYR A 283 -23.69 -14.41 7.44
CA TYR A 283 -23.08 -13.94 8.68
C TYR A 283 -23.30 -14.93 9.81
N PRO A 284 -22.29 -15.18 10.67
CA PRO A 284 -22.50 -15.93 11.91
C PRO A 284 -23.33 -15.08 12.88
N ASN A 285 -24.38 -15.68 13.44
CA ASN A 285 -25.24 -15.10 14.48
C ASN A 285 -25.41 -16.11 15.64
N GLY A 286 -24.58 -15.98 16.67
CA GLY A 286 -24.52 -16.91 17.79
C GLY A 286 -24.11 -18.32 17.33
N THR A 287 -25.01 -19.29 17.52
CA THR A 287 -24.84 -20.69 17.06
C THR A 287 -25.45 -20.96 15.68
N SER A 288 -25.82 -19.91 14.94
CA SER A 288 -26.53 -20.00 13.65
C SER A 288 -25.87 -19.11 12.60
N TYR A 289 -26.37 -19.18 11.36
CA TYR A 289 -25.94 -18.41 10.21
C TYR A 289 -27.13 -17.70 9.55
N GLU A 290 -26.99 -16.42 9.23
CA GLU A 290 -28.02 -15.66 8.51
C GLU A 290 -27.62 -15.42 7.07
N LEU A 291 -28.50 -15.75 6.12
CA LEU A 291 -28.33 -15.47 4.70
C LEU A 291 -29.00 -14.15 4.35
N TRP A 292 -28.27 -13.32 3.62
CA TRP A 292 -28.68 -11.97 3.25
C TRP A 292 -28.32 -11.72 1.77
N ALA A 293 -29.17 -10.98 1.06
CA ALA A 293 -28.92 -10.55 -0.31
C ALA A 293 -28.63 -9.04 -0.37
N TRP A 294 -27.55 -8.69 -1.07
CA TRP A 294 -27.16 -7.32 -1.39
C TRP A 294 -27.59 -6.98 -2.82
N PRO A 295 -28.15 -5.79 -3.04
CA PRO A 295 -28.44 -5.30 -4.38
C PRO A 295 -27.16 -5.15 -5.20
N GLY A 296 -27.28 -5.34 -6.52
CA GLY A 296 -26.18 -5.15 -7.47
C GLY A 296 -25.79 -3.66 -7.59
N PRO A 297 -24.70 -3.36 -8.32
CA PRO A 297 -24.19 -1.99 -8.49
C PRO A 297 -25.23 -1.02 -9.05
N GLU A 298 -26.10 -1.49 -9.95
CA GLU A 298 -27.17 -0.68 -10.56
C GLU A 298 -28.35 -0.40 -9.60
N GLN A 299 -28.49 -1.20 -8.54
CA GLN A 299 -29.57 -1.12 -7.55
C GLN A 299 -29.06 -0.59 -6.20
N ALA A 300 -27.92 0.12 -6.19
CA ALA A 300 -27.22 0.56 -4.98
C ALA A 300 -28.04 1.43 -3.99
N ARG A 301 -29.25 1.89 -4.37
CA ARG A 301 -30.20 2.60 -3.49
C ARG A 301 -31.12 1.67 -2.68
N GLU A 302 -31.16 0.38 -2.97
CA GLU A 302 -31.92 -0.62 -2.19
C GLU A 302 -31.15 -1.05 -0.93
N TRP A 303 -31.88 -1.38 0.14
CA TRP A 303 -31.27 -1.89 1.37
C TRP A 303 -31.10 -3.41 1.30
N PRO A 304 -30.03 -3.97 1.90
CA PRO A 304 -29.83 -5.42 1.96
C PRO A 304 -30.99 -6.11 2.67
N ARG A 305 -31.43 -7.25 2.14
CA ARG A 305 -32.57 -8.00 2.67
C ARG A 305 -32.13 -9.33 3.25
N ARG A 306 -32.52 -9.62 4.49
CA ARG A 306 -32.36 -10.96 5.08
C ARG A 306 -33.31 -11.94 4.40
N LEU A 307 -32.77 -13.03 3.91
CA LEU A 307 -33.53 -14.06 3.20
C LEU A 307 -33.93 -15.19 4.15
N SER A 308 -33.01 -15.65 4.99
CA SER A 308 -33.25 -16.79 5.89
C SER A 308 -32.23 -16.85 7.03
N GLN A 309 -32.50 -17.71 8.01
CA GLN A 309 -31.59 -18.07 9.10
C GLN A 309 -31.51 -19.59 9.19
N HIS A 310 -30.30 -20.13 9.30
CA HIS A 310 -30.00 -21.55 9.30
C HIS A 310 -29.07 -21.90 10.44
N LEU A 311 -29.19 -23.12 10.98
CA LEU A 311 -28.32 -23.56 12.07
C LEU A 311 -26.92 -23.93 11.58
N VAL A 312 -26.80 -24.35 10.30
CA VAL A 312 -25.54 -24.83 9.73
C VAL A 312 -25.21 -24.06 8.44
N LEU A 313 -23.93 -23.76 8.25
CA LEU A 313 -23.43 -22.97 7.12
C LEU A 313 -23.79 -23.56 5.75
N ASP A 314 -23.73 -24.88 5.60
CA ASP A 314 -24.00 -25.52 4.31
C ASP A 314 -25.48 -25.44 3.92
N GLU A 315 -26.40 -25.43 4.89
CA GLU A 315 -27.82 -25.16 4.65
C GLU A 315 -28.03 -23.72 4.16
N ALA A 316 -27.33 -22.75 4.76
CA ALA A 316 -27.38 -21.36 4.33
C ALA A 316 -26.81 -21.17 2.90
N LYS A 317 -25.76 -21.90 2.53
CA LYS A 317 -25.24 -21.91 1.15
C LYS A 317 -26.22 -22.55 0.17
N GLY A 318 -26.85 -23.67 0.56
CA GLY A 318 -27.87 -24.35 -0.23
C GLY A 318 -29.07 -23.46 -0.51
N ALA A 319 -29.57 -22.73 0.50
CA ALA A 319 -30.68 -21.79 0.35
C ALA A 319 -30.38 -20.64 -0.62
N ALA A 320 -29.14 -20.15 -0.68
CA ALA A 320 -28.76 -19.12 -1.63
C ALA A 320 -28.79 -19.61 -3.09
N ASN A 321 -28.43 -20.87 -3.35
CA ASN A 321 -28.51 -21.46 -4.69
C ASN A 321 -29.96 -21.55 -5.19
N VAL A 322 -30.91 -21.88 -4.29
CA VAL A 322 -32.35 -21.88 -4.59
C VAL A 322 -32.82 -20.46 -4.92
N HIS A 323 -32.45 -19.48 -4.10
CA HIS A 323 -32.80 -18.07 -4.36
C HIS A 323 -32.15 -17.51 -5.64
N MET A 324 -30.97 -17.99 -6.04
CA MET A 324 -30.35 -17.62 -7.31
C MET A 324 -31.15 -18.16 -8.51
N ALA A 325 -31.62 -19.41 -8.44
CA ALA A 325 -32.41 -20.03 -9.50
C ALA A 325 -33.77 -19.33 -9.70
N ASP A 326 -34.45 -18.95 -8.61
CA ASP A 326 -35.73 -18.22 -8.66
C ASP A 326 -35.59 -16.82 -9.28
N VAL A 327 -34.46 -16.14 -9.05
CA VAL A 327 -34.19 -14.79 -9.61
C VAL A 327 -33.88 -14.85 -11.10
N SER A 328 -33.18 -15.90 -11.56
CA SER A 328 -32.87 -16.10 -12.99
C SER A 328 -34.08 -16.53 -13.82
N ALA A 329 -35.15 -17.04 -13.19
CA ALA A 329 -36.39 -17.41 -13.87
C ALA A 329 -37.38 -16.23 -14.06
N LEU A 330 -37.10 -15.07 -13.46
CA LEU A 330 -37.94 -13.87 -13.47
C LEU A 330 -37.35 -12.70 -14.29
N SER A 331 -36.16 -12.88 -14.87
CA SER A 331 -35.41 -11.89 -15.67
C SER A 331 -35.34 -12.29 -17.14
#